data_AF-A0A2P6R0Q6-F1
#
_entry.id   AF-A0A2P6R0Q6-F1
#
_cell.length_a   1.000
_cell.length_b   1.000
_cell.length_c   1.000
_cell.angle_alpha   90.00
_cell.angle_beta   90.00
_cell.angle_gamma   90.00
#
_symmetry.space_group_name_H-M   'P 1'
#
loop_
_entity.id
_entity.type
_entity.pdbx_description
1 polymer ?
#
loop_
_entity_poly.entity_id
_entity_poly.type
_entity_poly.pdbx_seq_one_letter_code
_entity_poly.pdbx_strand_id
1 'polypeptide(L)'
;MKASTALLMMSNLESEFFTEYGKASRYKVQEVIGKGSYGVVGSAVDTHTREKVAIKKINGVFEHASDDTRILREMKLLHLLHHPDVVEIKHIMLPSSRQKFGDIYVVFELIESYLH
;
A
#
# COMPACT_ATOMS: atom_id res chain seq x y z
N MET A 1 23.76 -20.73 4.73
CA MET A 1 22.77 -21.08 3.68
C MET A 1 21.38 -20.45 3.85
N LYS A 2 20.88 -20.11 5.06
CA LYS A 2 19.50 -19.59 5.23
C LYS A 2 19.29 -18.10 4.87
N ALA A 3 20.33 -17.25 4.94
CA ALA A 3 20.20 -15.81 4.70
C ALA A 3 19.95 -15.44 3.22
N SER A 4 20.49 -16.24 2.28
CA SER A 4 20.40 -15.94 0.83
C SER A 4 19.00 -16.12 0.27
N THR A 5 18.25 -17.11 0.78
CA THR A 5 16.88 -17.42 0.32
C THR A 5 15.86 -16.37 0.79
N ALA A 6 16.02 -15.84 2.00
CA ALA A 6 15.18 -14.76 2.52
C ALA A 6 15.35 -13.47 1.70
N LEU A 7 16.59 -13.13 1.36
CA LEU A 7 16.90 -11.97 0.51
C LEU A 7 16.29 -12.11 -0.89
N LEU A 8 16.33 -13.31 -1.46
CA LEU A 8 15.72 -13.60 -2.77
C LEU A 8 14.19 -13.51 -2.72
N MET A 9 13.55 -14.04 -1.67
CA MET A 9 12.09 -13.92 -1.48
C MET A 9 11.64 -12.48 -1.27
N MET A 10 12.38 -11.69 -0.48
CA MET A 10 12.13 -10.26 -0.31
C MET A 10 12.25 -9.51 -1.65
N SER A 11 13.28 -9.81 -2.45
CA SER A 11 13.45 -9.19 -3.77
C SER A 11 12.32 -9.52 -4.75
N ASN A 12 11.77 -10.74 -4.67
CA ASN A 12 10.64 -11.16 -5.49
C ASN A 12 9.34 -10.44 -5.05
N LEU A 13 9.10 -10.34 -3.75
CA LEU A 13 7.97 -9.62 -3.17
C LEU A 13 8.01 -8.11 -3.50
N GLU A 14 9.18 -7.48 -3.42
CA GLU A 14 9.38 -6.08 -3.86
C GLU A 14 9.05 -5.92 -5.35
N SER A 15 9.51 -6.86 -6.18
CA SER A 15 9.29 -6.82 -7.63
C SER A 15 7.83 -7.00 -8.01
N GLU A 16 7.10 -7.93 -7.39
CA GLU A 16 5.68 -8.18 -7.67
C GLU A 16 4.78 -7.04 -7.15
N PHE A 17 5.10 -6.46 -6.00
CA PHE A 17 4.27 -5.43 -5.39
C PHE A 17 4.43 -4.07 -6.07
N PHE A 18 5.62 -3.73 -6.56
CA PHE A 18 5.94 -2.41 -7.13
C PHE A 18 6.52 -2.48 -8.54
N THR A 19 6.15 -3.46 -9.38
CA THR A 19 6.60 -3.55 -10.79
C THR A 19 6.57 -2.21 -11.53
N GLU A 20 5.66 -1.29 -11.19
CA GLU A 20 5.58 0.05 -11.80
C GLU A 20 6.27 1.20 -11.03
N TYR A 21 6.37 1.19 -9.70
CA TYR A 21 6.97 2.28 -8.92
C TYR A 21 8.38 1.97 -8.36
N GLY A 22 8.82 0.71 -8.44
CA GLY A 22 9.92 0.14 -7.66
C GLY A 22 11.33 0.61 -7.97
N LYS A 23 11.57 1.42 -9.02
CA LYS A 23 12.92 1.91 -9.34
C LYS A 23 13.26 3.31 -8.83
N ALA A 24 12.29 4.09 -8.37
CA ALA A 24 12.49 5.44 -7.82
C ALA A 24 11.53 5.78 -6.66
N SER A 25 10.88 4.77 -6.07
CA SER A 25 9.84 4.99 -5.06
C SER A 25 10.42 5.57 -3.77
N ARG A 26 9.81 6.66 -3.31
CA ARG A 26 9.98 7.25 -1.96
C ARG A 26 9.89 6.19 -0.85
N TYR A 27 9.22 5.07 -1.08
CA TYR A 27 8.94 4.05 -0.06
C TYR A 27 9.73 2.76 -0.33
N LYS A 28 10.49 2.34 0.69
CA LYS A 28 11.21 1.06 0.70
C LYS A 28 10.39 0.02 1.44
N VAL A 29 9.87 -0.97 0.71
CA VAL A 29 9.08 -2.07 1.29
C VAL A 29 9.94 -2.90 2.22
N GLN A 30 9.33 -3.43 3.28
CA GLN A 30 9.98 -4.36 4.19
C GLN A 30 9.36 -5.74 4.07
N GLU A 31 8.04 -5.84 4.23
CA GLU A 31 7.31 -7.11 4.21
C GLU A 31 5.84 -6.93 3.85
N VAL A 32 5.17 -8.02 3.49
CA VAL A 32 3.72 -8.06 3.33
C VAL A 32 3.08 -8.38 4.67
N ILE A 33 2.25 -7.47 5.17
CA ILE A 33 1.60 -7.56 6.48
C ILE A 33 0.12 -7.97 6.38
N GLY A 34 -0.46 -7.95 5.18
CA GLY A 34 -1.87 -8.34 4.98
C GLY A 34 -2.20 -8.70 3.54
N LYS A 35 -3.12 -9.64 3.36
CA LYS A 35 -3.70 -10.03 2.07
C LYS A 35 -5.21 -10.12 2.23
N GLY A 36 -5.96 -9.53 1.31
CA GLY A 36 -7.42 -9.59 1.31
C GLY A 36 -8.00 -9.57 -0.10
N SER A 37 -9.32 -9.61 -0.19
CA SER A 37 -10.05 -9.72 -1.47
C SER A 37 -9.76 -8.57 -2.43
N TYR A 38 -9.39 -7.40 -1.92
CA TYR A 38 -9.17 -6.17 -2.70
C TYR A 38 -7.69 -5.81 -2.85
N GLY A 39 -6.77 -6.70 -2.45
CA GLY A 39 -5.33 -6.54 -2.69
C GLY A 39 -4.45 -6.87 -1.49
N VAL A 40 -3.26 -6.28 -1.49
CA VAL A 40 -2.17 -6.64 -0.56
C VAL A 40 -1.73 -5.39 0.19
N VAL A 41 -1.39 -5.57 1.47
CA VAL A 41 -0.83 -4.53 2.35
C VAL A 41 0.61 -4.88 2.67
N GLY A 42 1.53 -3.96 2.40
CA GLY A 42 2.93 -4.08 2.77
C GLY A 42 3.34 -3.02 3.77
N SER A 43 4.22 -3.36 4.71
CA SER A 43 4.94 -2.37 5.51
C SER A 43 6.11 -1.81 4.69
N ALA A 44 6.37 -0.52 4.84
CA ALA A 44 7.45 0.16 4.16
C ALA A 44 8.04 1.26 5.04
N VAL A 45 9.24 1.71 4.69
CA VAL A 45 9.88 2.91 5.25
C VAL A 45 9.83 4.02 4.22
N ASP A 46 9.26 5.15 4.58
CA ASP A 46 9.36 6.37 3.81
C ASP A 46 10.81 6.88 3.86
N THR A 47 11.48 6.98 2.73
CA THR A 47 12.89 7.37 2.67
C THR A 47 13.11 8.86 2.94
N HIS A 48 12.07 9.70 2.78
CA HIS A 48 12.14 11.13 3.06
C HIS A 48 11.92 11.43 4.54
N THR A 49 10.92 10.82 5.17
CA THR A 49 10.58 11.07 6.58
C THR A 49 11.20 10.06 7.56
N ARG A 50 11.70 8.93 7.04
CA ARG A 50 12.20 7.77 7.81
C ARG A 50 11.14 7.06 8.65
N GLU A 51 9.87 7.42 8.48
CA GLU A 51 8.75 6.78 9.19
C GLU A 51 8.39 5.43 8.58
N LYS A 52 7.91 4.51 9.43
CA LYS A 52 7.24 3.29 8.96
C LYS A 52 5.81 3.62 8.54
N VAL A 53 5.38 3.01 7.44
CA VAL A 53 4.05 3.20 6.84
C VAL A 53 3.49 1.86 6.37
N ALA A 54 2.16 1.80 6.22
CA ALA A 54 1.49 0.70 5.54
C ALA A 54 1.05 1.14 4.15
N ILE A 55 1.32 0.34 3.12
CA ILE A 55 0.90 0.63 1.74
C ILE A 55 -0.08 -0.45 1.31
N LYS A 56 -1.32 -0.04 1.03
CA LYS A 56 -2.35 -0.91 0.48
C LYS A 56 -2.42 -0.72 -1.02
N LYS A 57 -2.12 -1.78 -1.77
CA LYS A 57 -2.41 -1.86 -3.21
C LYS A 57 -3.88 -2.26 -3.38
N ILE A 58 -4.65 -1.43 -4.08
CA ILE A 58 -6.03 -1.70 -4.46
C ILE A 58 -6.05 -1.96 -5.96
N ASN A 59 -6.40 -3.18 -6.35
CA ASN A 59 -6.39 -3.59 -7.75
C ASN A 59 -7.72 -3.27 -8.43
N GLY A 60 -7.70 -3.02 -9.73
CA GLY A 60 -8.90 -3.02 -10.58
C GLY A 60 -9.94 -1.96 -10.21
N VAL A 61 -9.52 -0.78 -9.75
CA VAL A 61 -10.39 0.28 -9.18
C VAL A 61 -11.40 0.87 -10.21
N PHE A 62 -11.31 0.46 -11.48
CA PHE A 62 -12.18 0.91 -12.58
C PHE A 62 -12.69 -0.25 -13.44
N GLU A 63 -12.46 -1.49 -13.02
CA GLU A 63 -12.89 -2.66 -13.80
C GLU A 63 -14.36 -3.00 -13.54
N HIS A 64 -14.92 -2.62 -12.38
CA HIS A 64 -16.27 -2.95 -11.96
C HIS A 64 -16.95 -1.75 -11.29
N ALA A 65 -17.85 -1.07 -12.03
CA ALA A 65 -18.55 0.15 -11.58
C ALA A 65 -19.21 0.06 -10.18
N SER A 66 -19.62 -1.13 -9.74
CA SER A 66 -20.16 -1.36 -8.39
C SER A 66 -19.10 -1.28 -7.29
N ASP A 67 -17.87 -1.75 -7.55
CA ASP A 67 -16.75 -1.73 -6.62
C ASP A 67 -16.08 -0.36 -6.57
N ASP A 68 -16.05 0.37 -7.70
CA ASP A 68 -15.50 1.72 -7.80
C ASP A 68 -16.17 2.68 -6.78
N THR A 69 -17.50 2.61 -6.66
CA THR A 69 -18.27 3.46 -5.75
C THR A 69 -17.96 3.14 -4.28
N ARG A 70 -17.68 1.86 -3.97
CA ARG A 70 -17.35 1.41 -2.63
C ARG A 70 -15.96 1.90 -2.23
N ILE A 71 -14.96 1.73 -3.10
CA ILE A 71 -13.58 2.17 -2.84
C ILE A 71 -13.53 3.69 -2.64
N LEU A 72 -14.20 4.45 -3.52
CA LEU A 72 -14.27 5.91 -3.40
C LEU A 72 -14.99 6.35 -2.11
N ARG A 73 -16.05 5.64 -1.71
CA ARG A 73 -16.75 5.92 -0.44
C ARG A 73 -15.85 5.65 0.77
N GLU A 74 -15.15 4.52 0.80
CA GLU A 74 -14.22 4.18 1.88
C GLU A 74 -13.12 5.23 2.00
N MET A 75 -12.48 5.61 0.89
CA MET A 75 -11.47 6.67 0.86
C MET A 75 -12.02 8.02 1.34
N LYS A 76 -13.21 8.41 0.87
CA LYS A 76 -13.85 9.65 1.27
C LYS A 76 -14.19 9.67 2.77
N LEU A 77 -14.69 8.56 3.31
CA LEU A 77 -15.00 8.46 4.73
C LEU A 77 -13.72 8.56 5.57
N LEU A 78 -12.67 7.83 5.21
CA LEU A 78 -11.39 7.89 5.91
C LEU A 78 -10.75 9.28 5.83
N HIS A 79 -10.86 9.98 4.70
CA HIS A 79 -10.36 11.34 4.58
C HIS A 79 -11.15 12.37 5.42
N LEU A 80 -12.43 12.10 5.71
CA LEU A 80 -13.25 12.99 6.53
C LEU A 80 -13.13 12.70 8.03
N LEU A 81 -12.78 11.47 8.40
CA LEU A 81 -12.62 11.06 9.80
C LEU A 81 -11.20 11.36 10.28
N HIS A 82 -11.10 12.25 11.27
CA HIS A 82 -9.84 12.54 11.96
C HIS A 82 -10.02 12.19 13.43
N HIS A 83 -9.49 11.03 13.84
CA HIS A 83 -9.63 10.53 15.20
C HIS A 83 -8.41 9.67 15.56
N PRO A 84 -7.88 9.71 16.80
CA PRO A 84 -6.70 8.94 17.20
C PRO A 84 -6.85 7.42 17.03
N ASP A 85 -8.08 6.90 17.06
CA ASP A 85 -8.38 5.47 16.86
C ASP A 85 -8.75 5.11 15.41
N VAL A 86 -8.61 6.03 14.47
CA VAL A 86 -8.91 5.82 13.05
C VAL A 86 -7.64 6.04 12.25
N VAL A 87 -7.27 5.03 11.46
CA VAL A 87 -6.08 5.07 10.62
C VAL A 87 -6.08 6.25 9.65
N GLU A 88 -5.01 7.03 9.66
CA GLU A 88 -4.83 8.19 8.78
C GLU A 88 -4.24 7.80 7.42
N ILE A 89 -4.77 8.42 6.35
CA ILE A 89 -4.16 8.39 5.01
C ILE A 89 -3.05 9.44 4.95
N LYS A 90 -1.79 9.00 4.84
CA LYS A 90 -0.63 9.89 4.71
C LYS A 90 -0.38 10.35 3.27
N HIS A 91 -0.64 9.48 2.29
CA HIS A 91 -0.36 9.78 0.88
C HIS A 91 -1.14 8.83 -0.04
N ILE A 92 -1.55 9.30 -1.23
CA ILE A 92 -2.13 8.46 -2.29
C ILE A 92 -1.20 8.55 -3.49
N MET A 93 -0.64 7.40 -3.90
CA MET A 93 0.20 7.35 -5.09
C MET A 93 -0.69 7.13 -6.30
N LEU A 94 -0.69 8.11 -7.19
CA LEU A 94 -1.40 8.05 -8.46
C LEU A 94 -0.48 7.47 -9.54
N PRO A 95 -1.02 6.64 -10.44
CA PRO A 95 -0.24 6.08 -11.54
C PRO A 95 0.28 7.18 -12.46
N SER A 96 1.43 6.89 -13.07
CA SER A 96 2.18 7.80 -13.93
C SER A 96 1.39 8.26 -15.17
N SER A 97 0.32 7.56 -15.55
CA SER A 97 -0.60 8.00 -16.59
C SER A 97 -2.04 7.51 -16.37
N ARG A 98 -2.99 8.26 -16.93
CA ARG A 98 -4.43 7.94 -16.89
C ARG A 98 -4.78 6.62 -17.60
N GLN A 99 -3.93 6.18 -18.53
CA GLN A 99 -4.09 4.92 -19.28
C GLN A 99 -3.65 3.70 -18.45
N LYS A 100 -2.90 3.93 -17.37
CA LYS A 100 -2.45 2.90 -16.43
C LYS A 100 -3.16 3.01 -15.07
N PHE A 101 -4.30 3.70 -15.05
CA PHE A 101 -5.11 3.94 -13.87
C PHE A 101 -5.94 2.69 -13.53
N GLY A 102 -5.27 1.55 -13.34
CA GLY A 102 -5.89 0.27 -12.96
C GLY A 102 -5.74 0.00 -11.46
N ASP A 103 -4.54 0.25 -10.92
CA ASP A 103 -4.21 0.04 -9.51
C ASP A 103 -3.98 1.37 -8.79
N ILE A 104 -4.45 1.49 -7.54
CA ILE A 104 -4.16 2.63 -6.66
C ILE A 104 -3.39 2.14 -5.45
N TYR A 105 -2.39 2.91 -5.03
CA TYR A 105 -1.63 2.64 -3.82
C TYR A 105 -1.93 3.71 -2.79
N VAL A 106 -2.45 3.29 -1.64
CA VAL A 106 -2.78 4.20 -0.53
C VAL A 106 -1.81 3.95 0.60
N VAL A 107 -1.14 5.01 1.04
CA VAL A 107 -0.21 5.01 2.16
C VAL A 107 -0.94 5.45 3.41
N PHE A 108 -0.87 4.61 4.43
CA PHE A 108 -1.43 4.83 5.74
C PHE A 108 -0.33 4.95 6.78
N GLU A 109 -0.66 5.52 7.93
CA GLU A 109 0.14 5.26 9.13
C GLU A 109 0.22 3.75 9.39
N LEU A 110 1.39 3.30 9.87
CA LEU A 110 1.55 1.92 10.31
C LEU A 110 1.15 1.85 11.79
N ILE A 111 0.01 1.21 12.06
CA ILE A 111 -0.37 0.87 13.43
C ILE A 111 0.39 -0.39 13.83
N GLU A 112 1.33 -0.26 14.77
CA GLU A 112 1.96 -1.41 15.40
C GLU A 112 0.89 -2.11 16.26
N SER A 113 0.50 -3.31 15.85
CA SER A 113 -0.47 -4.13 16.57
C SER A 113 0.04 -4.42 17.98
N TYR A 114 -0.49 -3.73 18.99
CA TYR A 114 -0.41 -4.16 20.39
C TYR A 114 -1.38 -5.34 20.60
N LEU A 115 -1.04 -6.51 20.09
CA LEU A 115 -1.73 -7.74 20.48
C LEU A 115 -0.79 -8.53 21.39
N HIS A 116 -1.06 -8.45 22.69
CA HIS A 116 -0.42 -9.26 23.73
C HIS A 116 -0.95 -10.70 23.72
#